data_AF-A0A1G1D3R3-F1
#
_entry.id   AF-A0A1G1D3R3-F1
#
_cell.length_a   1.000
_cell.length_b   1.000
_cell.length_c   1.000
_cell.angle_alpha   90.00
_cell.angle_beta   90.00
_cell.angle_gamma   90.00
#
_symmetry.space_group_name_H-M   'P 1'
#
loop_
_entity.id
_entity.type
_entity.pdbx_description
1 polymer ?
#
loop_
_entity_poly.entity_id
_entity_poly.type
_entity_poly.pdbx_seq_one_letter_code
_entity_poly.pdbx_strand_id
1 'polypeptide(L)'
;MLIAFSCSLLIAFFSACASTPKPSEAGKKIGPTSIYISKEIKKEQGITIPADETNTFTPEDPQAVMWVKLKDVSGKHTLRWEWYDPAGKLYHTTGNYEINKDGMTRDYSTSWHRIAIKGEKAAALKGKWTVKLLLDNTELIANKEFEISEGFDLYKYITRGPTTKVKPDRNKWALIIGIERYKKTVSVPYAERDARLMRDYLTNYLGVPEENTITLINDNATKAEIEVLIKDRLKGLMMERDTLYLYYSGHGIPADETPYLLPYDGDAESPKITAYPVEDLYKDLDLLPAKEVFVFMDTCFSGRSGREEREELIVAGARPGILKVRDPLLLSKKVIAMAAAKGNQLSNYYKEKQQGLFTYYLLRGMAGSADTNGDGKIQIRELAQYTAEEVGAASRRLFGLSRQQNPVLMPTPLGERDGLSIADVLR
;
A
#
# COMPACT_ATOMS: atom_id res chain seq x y z
N MET A 1 -40.13 -30.71 4.91
CA MET A 1 -39.42 -29.65 5.67
C MET A 1 -38.82 -28.70 4.64
N LEU A 2 -39.60 -27.68 4.24
CA LEU A 2 -39.16 -26.64 3.29
C LEU A 2 -38.21 -25.71 4.03
N ILE A 3 -36.97 -25.57 3.54
CA ILE A 3 -36.06 -24.51 3.98
C ILE A 3 -36.19 -23.38 2.97
N ALA A 4 -36.77 -22.27 3.42
CA ALA A 4 -36.93 -21.04 2.66
C ALA A 4 -35.56 -20.36 2.51
N PHE A 5 -35.11 -20.17 1.27
CA PHE A 5 -34.06 -19.21 0.95
C PHE A 5 -34.64 -17.80 1.06
N SER A 6 -34.28 -17.06 2.12
CA SER A 6 -34.55 -15.63 2.19
C SER A 6 -33.65 -14.91 1.18
N CYS A 7 -34.22 -14.57 0.02
CA CYS A 7 -33.62 -13.64 -0.92
C CYS A 7 -33.66 -12.25 -0.29
N SER A 8 -32.55 -11.81 0.31
CA SER A 8 -32.42 -10.44 0.82
C SER A 8 -32.57 -9.48 -0.34
N LEU A 9 -33.63 -8.67 -0.30
CA LEU A 9 -33.92 -7.63 -1.28
C LEU A 9 -32.75 -6.62 -1.28
N LEU A 10 -31.99 -6.52 -2.37
CA LEU A 10 -31.02 -5.43 -2.56
C LEU A 10 -31.79 -4.10 -2.54
N ILE A 11 -31.76 -3.37 -1.42
CA ILE A 11 -32.27 -1.99 -1.38
C ILE A 11 -31.17 -1.08 -1.91
N ALA A 12 -31.17 -0.88 -3.22
CA ALA A 12 -30.35 0.12 -3.88
C ALA A 12 -30.98 1.51 -3.69
N PHE A 13 -30.15 2.51 -3.34
CA PHE A 13 -30.56 3.90 -3.21
C PHE A 13 -30.10 4.68 -4.44
N PHE A 14 -30.98 5.55 -4.92
CA PHE A 14 -30.70 6.54 -5.96
C PHE A 14 -30.88 7.93 -5.36
N SER A 15 -30.02 8.89 -5.71
CA SER A 15 -30.18 10.28 -5.28
C SER A 15 -29.75 11.24 -6.38
N ALA A 16 -30.47 12.36 -6.49
CA ALA A 16 -30.18 13.45 -7.43
C ALA A 16 -30.17 14.79 -6.71
N CYS A 17 -29.24 15.67 -7.12
CA CYS A 17 -29.14 17.04 -6.64
C CYS A 17 -28.77 17.96 -7.81
N ALA A 18 -29.35 19.15 -7.89
CA ALA A 18 -29.24 19.98 -9.08
C ALA A 18 -29.20 21.48 -8.74
N SER A 19 -28.76 22.30 -9.69
CA SER A 19 -28.69 23.76 -9.52
C SER A 19 -30.08 24.39 -9.35
N THR A 20 -30.09 25.70 -9.02
CA THR A 20 -31.31 26.49 -9.00
C THR A 20 -32.00 26.46 -10.38
N PRO A 21 -33.33 26.28 -10.42
CA PRO A 21 -34.08 26.19 -11.67
C PRO A 21 -34.33 27.58 -12.30
N LYS A 22 -34.41 27.62 -13.63
CA LYS A 22 -34.67 28.82 -14.46
C LYS A 22 -35.66 28.49 -15.60
N PRO A 23 -36.32 29.49 -16.23
CA PRO A 23 -37.19 29.25 -17.39
C PRO A 23 -36.48 28.48 -18.52
N SER A 24 -37.23 27.61 -19.20
CA SER A 24 -36.69 26.70 -20.22
C SER A 24 -36.17 27.44 -21.45
N GLU A 25 -34.91 27.18 -21.82
CA GLU A 25 -34.36 27.48 -23.14
C GLU A 25 -34.41 26.22 -24.01
N ALA A 26 -34.96 26.31 -25.22
CA ALA A 26 -35.13 25.16 -26.12
C ALA A 26 -33.82 24.77 -26.82
N GLY A 27 -33.58 23.46 -26.95
CA GLY A 27 -32.65 22.91 -27.96
C GLY A 27 -31.23 22.55 -27.51
N LYS A 28 -30.90 22.57 -26.21
CA LYS A 28 -29.60 22.08 -25.73
C LYS A 28 -29.58 20.57 -25.54
N LYS A 29 -28.57 19.90 -26.08
CA LYS A 29 -28.36 18.46 -25.91
C LYS A 29 -27.86 18.16 -24.49
N ILE A 30 -28.59 17.33 -23.76
CA ILE A 30 -28.21 16.91 -22.41
C ILE A 30 -27.12 15.86 -22.52
N GLY A 31 -26.02 16.08 -21.81
CA GLY A 31 -24.89 15.15 -21.77
C GLY A 31 -24.11 15.24 -20.46
N PRO A 32 -23.37 14.18 -20.12
CA PRO A 32 -22.49 14.21 -18.96
C PRO A 32 -21.28 15.10 -19.21
N THR A 33 -20.94 15.92 -18.21
CA THR A 33 -19.68 16.67 -18.13
C THR A 33 -18.66 15.99 -17.24
N SER A 34 -19.10 15.10 -16.36
CA SER A 34 -18.22 14.29 -15.51
C SER A 34 -18.90 12.97 -15.21
N ILE A 35 -18.14 11.88 -15.25
CA ILE A 35 -18.59 10.52 -14.98
C ILE A 35 -17.52 9.83 -14.16
N TYR A 36 -17.88 9.35 -12.98
CA TYR A 36 -16.96 8.71 -12.06
C TYR A 36 -17.46 7.33 -11.66
N ILE A 37 -16.52 6.41 -11.51
CA ILE A 37 -16.73 5.14 -10.83
C ILE A 37 -16.01 5.22 -9.48
N SER A 38 -16.67 4.83 -8.41
CA SER A 38 -16.16 5.03 -7.05
C SER A 38 -16.63 3.94 -6.10
N LYS A 39 -15.89 3.75 -5.00
CA LYS A 39 -16.27 2.80 -3.94
C LYS A 39 -17.33 3.37 -3.02
N GLU A 40 -17.40 4.69 -2.90
CA GLU A 40 -18.30 5.34 -1.97
C GLU A 40 -18.85 6.65 -2.52
N ILE A 41 -19.82 7.18 -1.79
CA ILE A 41 -20.38 8.51 -1.97
C ILE A 41 -20.40 9.22 -0.63
N LYS A 42 -20.08 10.51 -0.63
CA LYS A 42 -20.12 11.37 0.56
C LYS A 42 -21.10 12.51 0.33
N LYS A 43 -21.72 12.98 1.41
CA LYS A 43 -22.53 14.20 1.39
C LYS A 43 -21.67 15.38 1.80
N GLU A 44 -21.54 16.36 0.91
CA GLU A 44 -20.85 17.61 1.17
C GLU A 44 -21.77 18.76 0.81
N GLN A 45 -22.04 19.67 1.77
CA GLN A 45 -22.94 20.81 1.59
C GLN A 45 -24.32 20.45 0.99
N GLY A 46 -24.85 19.27 1.34
CA GLY A 46 -26.13 18.78 0.83
C GLY A 46 -26.08 18.12 -0.56
N ILE A 47 -24.92 18.13 -1.22
CA ILE A 47 -24.69 17.48 -2.51
C ILE A 47 -24.01 16.13 -2.27
N THR A 48 -24.42 15.10 -3.02
CA THR A 48 -23.73 13.81 -2.98
C THR A 48 -22.62 13.80 -4.03
N ILE A 49 -21.39 13.55 -3.59
CA ILE A 49 -20.19 13.49 -4.42
C ILE A 49 -19.56 12.09 -4.35
N PRO A 50 -18.88 11.61 -5.41
CA PRO A 50 -18.13 10.36 -5.35
C PRO A 50 -16.96 10.48 -4.38
N ALA A 51 -16.65 9.40 -3.68
CA ALA A 51 -15.48 9.26 -2.82
C ALA A 51 -14.74 7.98 -3.16
N ASP A 52 -13.41 8.03 -3.11
CA ASP A 52 -12.54 6.90 -3.48
C ASP A 52 -12.80 6.46 -4.93
N GLU A 53 -12.58 7.39 -5.87
CA GLU A 53 -12.67 7.14 -7.30
C GLU A 53 -11.69 6.03 -7.71
N THR A 54 -12.19 5.03 -8.43
CA THR A 54 -11.40 3.91 -8.92
C THR A 54 -12.16 3.22 -10.04
N ASN A 55 -11.44 2.61 -10.97
CA ASN A 55 -12.01 1.66 -11.92
C ASN A 55 -11.67 0.20 -11.54
N THR A 56 -11.16 -0.02 -10.33
CA THR A 56 -10.75 -1.33 -9.82
C THR A 56 -11.34 -1.60 -8.44
N PHE A 57 -11.90 -2.78 -8.29
CA PHE A 57 -12.62 -3.25 -7.11
C PHE A 57 -12.16 -4.66 -6.74
N THR A 58 -12.45 -5.02 -5.49
CA THR A 58 -12.23 -6.34 -4.90
C THR A 58 -13.57 -6.92 -4.42
N PRO A 59 -13.68 -8.23 -4.16
CA PRO A 59 -14.91 -8.82 -3.63
C PRO A 59 -15.30 -8.29 -2.24
N GLU A 60 -14.36 -7.65 -1.54
CA GLU A 60 -14.56 -7.05 -0.21
C GLU A 60 -14.97 -5.58 -0.26
N ASP A 61 -14.91 -4.93 -1.43
CA ASP A 61 -15.40 -3.57 -1.55
C ASP A 61 -16.93 -3.54 -1.36
N PRO A 62 -17.48 -2.54 -0.67
CA PRO A 62 -18.90 -2.55 -0.34
C PRO A 62 -19.79 -2.45 -1.59
N GLN A 63 -19.34 -1.69 -2.60
CA GLN A 63 -20.15 -1.31 -3.76
C GLN A 63 -19.29 -0.74 -4.89
N ALA A 64 -19.84 -0.72 -6.09
CA ALA A 64 -19.42 0.16 -7.18
C ALA A 64 -20.51 1.19 -7.45
N VAL A 65 -20.14 2.47 -7.47
CA VAL A 65 -21.05 3.59 -7.73
C VAL A 65 -20.69 4.26 -9.04
N MET A 66 -21.66 4.42 -9.93
CA MET A 66 -21.55 5.31 -11.09
C MET A 66 -22.23 6.62 -10.77
N TRP A 67 -21.43 7.68 -10.67
CA TRP A 67 -21.89 9.04 -10.46
C TRP A 67 -21.74 9.86 -11.74
N VAL A 68 -22.70 10.71 -12.04
CA VAL A 68 -22.69 11.59 -13.22
C VAL A 68 -23.07 13.03 -12.86
N LYS A 69 -22.43 13.97 -13.56
CA LYS A 69 -22.85 15.37 -13.62
C LYS A 69 -23.32 15.70 -15.03
N LEU A 70 -24.62 15.90 -15.19
CA LEU A 70 -25.23 16.41 -16.42
C LEU A 70 -25.18 17.94 -16.40
N LYS A 71 -25.04 18.54 -17.58
CA LYS A 71 -25.08 19.99 -17.76
C LYS A 71 -26.27 20.39 -18.63
N ASP A 72 -26.78 21.60 -18.42
CA ASP A 72 -27.85 22.20 -19.23
C ASP A 72 -29.11 21.32 -19.30
N VAL A 73 -29.54 20.77 -18.16
CA VAL A 73 -30.71 19.88 -18.07
C VAL A 73 -31.98 20.71 -18.16
N SER A 74 -32.74 20.58 -19.25
CA SER A 74 -33.97 21.34 -19.52
C SER A 74 -35.10 20.39 -19.88
N GLY A 75 -36.28 20.54 -19.28
CA GLY A 75 -37.40 19.61 -19.48
C GLY A 75 -37.31 18.35 -18.60
N LYS A 76 -38.40 17.58 -18.57
CA LYS A 76 -38.47 16.36 -17.74
C LYS A 76 -37.76 15.22 -18.45
N HIS A 77 -36.91 14.50 -17.73
CA HIS A 77 -36.17 13.37 -18.29
C HIS A 77 -36.15 12.19 -17.33
N THR A 78 -35.82 11.03 -17.87
CA THR A 78 -35.56 9.83 -17.09
C THR A 78 -34.15 9.32 -17.32
N LEU A 79 -33.53 8.79 -16.27
CA LEU A 79 -32.24 8.14 -16.33
C LEU A 79 -32.37 6.66 -15.95
N ARG A 80 -31.63 5.80 -16.66
CA ARG A 80 -31.55 4.37 -16.39
C ARG A 80 -30.10 3.88 -16.42
N TRP A 81 -29.68 3.17 -15.39
CA TRP A 81 -28.37 2.52 -15.34
C TRP A 81 -28.52 1.05 -15.67
N GLU A 82 -27.69 0.57 -16.58
CA GLU A 82 -27.57 -0.83 -16.93
C GLU A 82 -26.16 -1.32 -16.64
N TRP A 83 -26.05 -2.29 -15.74
CA TRP A 83 -24.82 -2.92 -15.29
C TRP A 83 -24.70 -4.27 -15.96
N TYR A 84 -23.58 -4.49 -16.64
CA TYR A 84 -23.26 -5.70 -17.37
C TYR A 84 -22.09 -6.40 -16.70
N ASP A 85 -22.22 -7.70 -16.50
CA ASP A 85 -21.19 -8.56 -15.93
C ASP A 85 -20.05 -8.81 -16.94
N PRO A 86 -18.97 -9.51 -16.53
CA PRO A 86 -17.82 -9.78 -17.40
C PRO A 86 -18.08 -10.67 -18.61
N ALA A 87 -19.21 -11.39 -18.64
CA ALA A 87 -19.64 -12.13 -19.82
C ALA A 87 -20.45 -11.25 -20.78
N GLY A 88 -20.63 -9.96 -20.48
CA GLY A 88 -21.46 -9.03 -21.23
C GLY A 88 -22.96 -9.24 -20.99
N LYS A 89 -23.36 -10.01 -19.96
CA LYS A 89 -24.77 -10.24 -19.63
C LYS A 89 -25.27 -9.14 -18.70
N LEU A 90 -26.50 -8.68 -18.92
CA LEU A 90 -27.14 -7.71 -18.04
C LEU A 90 -27.26 -8.28 -16.62
N TYR A 91 -26.50 -7.70 -15.69
CA TYR A 91 -26.49 -8.05 -14.28
C TYR A 91 -27.62 -7.34 -13.52
N HIS A 92 -27.77 -6.04 -13.76
CA HIS A 92 -28.78 -5.22 -13.11
C HIS A 92 -29.18 -4.05 -14.00
N THR A 93 -30.47 -3.73 -14.04
CA THR A 93 -30.96 -2.47 -14.61
C THR A 93 -31.79 -1.75 -13.56
N THR A 94 -31.64 -0.44 -13.48
CA THR A 94 -32.57 0.38 -12.71
C THR A 94 -33.90 0.49 -13.47
N GLY A 95 -34.95 0.94 -12.77
CA GLY A 95 -36.10 1.53 -13.42
C GLY A 95 -35.75 2.90 -14.05
N ASN A 96 -36.74 3.50 -14.70
CA ASN A 96 -36.64 4.86 -15.24
C ASN A 96 -36.81 5.87 -14.12
N TYR A 97 -35.69 6.46 -13.69
CA TYR A 97 -35.71 7.46 -12.63
C TYR A 97 -35.92 8.86 -13.19
N GLU A 98 -37.01 9.50 -12.82
CA GLU A 98 -37.29 10.88 -13.20
C GLU A 98 -36.30 11.87 -12.58
N ILE A 99 -35.58 12.58 -13.44
CA ILE A 99 -34.86 13.79 -13.08
C ILE A 99 -35.63 15.01 -13.57
N ASN A 100 -35.37 16.16 -12.96
CA ASN A 100 -35.92 17.43 -13.43
C ASN A 100 -37.47 17.47 -13.49
N LYS A 101 -38.13 16.99 -12.44
CA LYS A 101 -39.60 16.76 -12.41
C LYS A 101 -40.46 17.99 -12.68
N ASP A 102 -39.94 19.18 -12.41
CA ASP A 102 -40.60 20.47 -12.66
C ASP A 102 -40.44 20.96 -14.11
N GLY A 103 -39.55 20.33 -14.89
CA GLY A 103 -39.29 20.67 -16.29
C GLY A 103 -38.50 21.96 -16.50
N MET A 104 -37.95 22.57 -15.45
CA MET A 104 -37.19 23.83 -15.55
C MET A 104 -35.77 23.60 -16.04
N THR A 105 -35.09 24.64 -16.54
CA THR A 105 -33.67 24.53 -16.91
C THR A 105 -32.79 24.59 -15.67
N ARG A 106 -31.78 23.73 -15.61
CA ARG A 106 -30.73 23.71 -14.60
C ARG A 106 -29.35 23.64 -15.26
N ASP A 107 -28.44 24.47 -14.77
CA ASP A 107 -27.05 24.54 -15.25
C ASP A 107 -26.35 23.18 -15.07
N TYR A 108 -26.68 22.46 -13.99
CA TYR A 108 -26.26 21.08 -13.79
C TYR A 108 -27.26 20.25 -13.00
N SER A 109 -27.19 18.93 -13.19
CA SER A 109 -27.84 17.92 -12.35
C SER A 109 -26.86 16.79 -12.08
N THR A 110 -26.70 16.42 -10.81
CA THR A 110 -25.90 15.28 -10.38
C THR A 110 -26.82 14.12 -10.06
N SER A 111 -26.38 12.91 -10.40
CA SER A 111 -27.17 11.68 -10.21
C SER A 111 -26.23 10.50 -10.08
N TRP A 112 -26.64 9.47 -9.35
CA TRP A 112 -25.80 8.29 -9.19
C TRP A 112 -26.63 7.04 -8.88
N HIS A 113 -26.09 5.89 -9.26
CA HIS A 113 -26.60 4.59 -8.88
C HIS A 113 -25.44 3.67 -8.48
N ARG A 114 -25.72 2.62 -7.72
CA ARG A 114 -24.72 1.66 -7.25
C ARG A 114 -25.16 0.21 -7.42
N ILE A 115 -24.19 -0.69 -7.52
CA ILE A 115 -24.39 -2.10 -7.19
C ILE A 115 -23.58 -2.43 -5.94
N ALA A 116 -24.14 -3.23 -5.04
CA ALA A 116 -23.38 -3.80 -3.93
C ALA A 116 -22.45 -4.90 -4.47
N ILE A 117 -21.24 -5.00 -3.91
CA ILE A 117 -20.25 -6.02 -4.28
C ILE A 117 -20.12 -7.02 -3.13
N LYS A 118 -19.62 -6.58 -1.97
CA LYS A 118 -19.41 -7.45 -0.80
C LYS A 118 -20.70 -8.14 -0.37
N GLY A 119 -20.63 -9.46 -0.26
CA GLY A 119 -21.75 -10.32 0.14
C GLY A 119 -22.78 -10.59 -0.96
N GLU A 120 -22.59 -10.03 -2.16
CA GLU A 120 -23.51 -10.16 -3.29
C GLU A 120 -22.94 -10.99 -4.44
N LYS A 121 -23.78 -11.34 -5.42
CA LYS A 121 -23.35 -12.10 -6.61
C LYS A 121 -22.22 -11.42 -7.38
N ALA A 122 -22.18 -10.08 -7.39
CA ALA A 122 -21.14 -9.31 -8.04
C ALA A 122 -19.72 -9.65 -7.50
N ALA A 123 -19.56 -9.95 -6.22
CA ALA A 123 -18.27 -10.34 -5.63
C ALA A 123 -17.68 -11.62 -6.25
N ALA A 124 -18.51 -12.53 -6.75
CA ALA A 124 -18.07 -13.77 -7.39
C ALA A 124 -17.76 -13.61 -8.89
N LEU A 125 -18.29 -12.57 -9.53
CA LEU A 125 -18.19 -12.34 -10.97
C LEU A 125 -17.00 -11.43 -11.28
N LYS A 126 -15.81 -12.03 -11.33
CA LYS A 126 -14.54 -11.33 -11.57
C LYS A 126 -14.33 -11.04 -13.05
N GLY A 127 -13.69 -9.91 -13.35
CA GLY A 127 -13.37 -9.47 -14.70
C GLY A 127 -13.86 -8.05 -14.97
N LYS A 128 -13.88 -7.67 -16.25
CA LYS A 128 -14.31 -6.34 -16.69
C LYS A 128 -15.82 -6.21 -16.72
N TRP A 129 -16.34 -5.29 -15.96
CA TRP A 129 -17.74 -4.88 -15.96
C TRP A 129 -17.95 -3.64 -16.80
N THR A 130 -19.16 -3.49 -17.32
CA THR A 130 -19.59 -2.27 -18.02
C THR A 130 -20.81 -1.70 -17.35
N VAL A 131 -20.86 -0.39 -17.14
CA VAL A 131 -22.07 0.32 -16.77
C VAL A 131 -22.43 1.34 -17.84
N LYS A 132 -23.71 1.36 -18.22
CA LYS A 132 -24.29 2.27 -19.21
C LYS A 132 -25.34 3.15 -18.55
N LEU A 133 -25.40 4.40 -18.97
CA LEU A 133 -26.44 5.35 -18.59
C LEU A 133 -27.25 5.75 -19.81
N LEU A 134 -28.55 5.47 -19.75
CA LEU A 134 -29.51 5.86 -20.77
C LEU A 134 -30.34 7.05 -20.29
N LEU A 135 -30.57 7.99 -21.21
CA LEU A 135 -31.52 9.08 -21.12
C LEU A 135 -32.78 8.70 -21.88
N ASP A 136 -33.94 8.90 -21.27
CA ASP A 136 -35.26 8.70 -21.88
C ASP A 136 -35.39 7.36 -22.61
N ASN A 137 -34.93 6.30 -21.94
CA ASN A 137 -34.92 4.89 -22.39
C ASN A 137 -34.10 4.54 -23.63
N THR A 138 -33.70 5.53 -24.43
CA THR A 138 -33.27 5.31 -25.81
C THR A 138 -31.88 5.83 -26.09
N GLU A 139 -31.50 6.96 -25.52
CA GLU A 139 -30.21 7.59 -25.80
C GLU A 139 -29.16 7.14 -24.77
N LEU A 140 -28.13 6.43 -25.24
CA LEU A 140 -26.94 6.15 -24.42
C LEU A 140 -26.12 7.45 -24.26
N ILE A 141 -26.10 8.00 -23.05
CA ILE A 141 -25.40 9.26 -22.77
C ILE A 141 -24.08 9.07 -22.03
N ALA A 142 -23.86 7.92 -21.37
CA ALA A 142 -22.57 7.58 -20.76
C ALA A 142 -22.31 6.07 -20.74
N ASN A 143 -21.05 5.68 -20.82
CA ASN A 143 -20.60 4.33 -20.49
C ASN A 143 -19.27 4.38 -19.72
N LYS A 144 -19.04 3.40 -18.85
CA LYS A 144 -17.76 3.19 -18.17
C LYS A 144 -17.48 1.70 -18.03
N GLU A 145 -16.21 1.35 -18.08
CA GLU A 145 -15.70 0.04 -17.68
C GLU A 145 -15.05 0.14 -16.30
N PHE A 146 -15.19 -0.92 -15.51
CA PHE A 146 -14.46 -1.11 -14.26
C PHE A 146 -14.16 -2.60 -14.09
N GLU A 147 -13.23 -2.96 -13.23
CA GLU A 147 -12.84 -4.34 -13.01
C GLU A 147 -13.08 -4.74 -11.56
N ILE A 148 -13.84 -5.83 -11.36
CA ILE A 148 -13.82 -6.55 -10.09
C ILE A 148 -12.77 -7.63 -10.25
N SER A 149 -11.63 -7.45 -9.64
CA SER A 149 -10.58 -8.48 -9.56
C SER A 149 -10.63 -9.10 -8.16
N GLU A 150 -9.77 -10.06 -7.83
CA GLU A 150 -9.60 -10.47 -6.42
C GLU A 150 -9.12 -9.31 -5.52
N GLY A 151 -8.78 -8.16 -6.11
CA GLY A 151 -7.82 -7.25 -5.53
C GLY A 151 -6.43 -7.88 -5.56
N PHE A 152 -5.42 -7.02 -5.52
CA PHE A 152 -4.11 -7.46 -5.12
C PHE A 152 -4.14 -7.70 -3.61
N ASP A 153 -4.55 -8.89 -3.22
CA ASP A 153 -4.40 -9.40 -1.87
C ASP A 153 -2.94 -9.77 -1.69
N LEU A 154 -2.14 -8.83 -1.16
CA LEU A 154 -0.72 -9.06 -0.91
C LEU A 154 -0.53 -10.28 0.02
N TYR A 155 -1.44 -10.52 0.97
CA TYR A 155 -1.36 -11.72 1.80
C TYR A 155 -1.56 -12.96 0.95
N LYS A 156 -2.57 -13.04 0.08
CA LYS A 156 -2.78 -14.16 -0.85
C LYS A 156 -1.75 -14.24 -1.99
N TYR A 157 -1.13 -13.14 -2.39
CA TYR A 157 -0.10 -13.11 -3.44
C TYR A 157 1.26 -13.53 -2.89
N ILE A 158 1.63 -13.01 -1.71
CA ILE A 158 2.71 -13.57 -0.90
C ILE A 158 2.36 -15.04 -0.63
N THR A 159 1.19 -15.38 -0.05
CA THR A 159 0.88 -16.75 0.39
C THR A 159 0.53 -17.76 -0.71
N ARG A 160 0.17 -17.33 -1.93
CA ARG A 160 0.13 -18.21 -3.11
C ARG A 160 1.54 -18.56 -3.51
N GLY A 161 2.41 -17.57 -3.41
CA GLY A 161 3.78 -17.65 -3.82
C GLY A 161 3.96 -18.01 -5.29
N PRO A 162 5.22 -18.24 -5.67
CA PRO A 162 5.59 -19.29 -6.61
C PRO A 162 4.60 -20.46 -6.68
N THR A 163 4.19 -20.89 -7.87
CA THR A 163 3.44 -22.16 -8.05
C THR A 163 4.18 -23.38 -7.46
N THR A 164 5.50 -23.26 -7.24
CA THR A 164 6.35 -24.21 -6.51
C THR A 164 6.99 -23.57 -5.27
N LYS A 165 6.71 -24.11 -4.07
CA LYS A 165 7.45 -23.77 -2.84
C LYS A 165 8.95 -23.98 -3.06
N VAL A 166 9.75 -22.94 -2.79
CA VAL A 166 11.22 -23.06 -2.80
C VAL A 166 11.62 -24.02 -1.70
N LYS A 167 12.44 -25.02 -2.04
CA LYS A 167 12.99 -25.94 -1.06
C LYS A 167 13.80 -25.13 -0.03
N PRO A 168 13.62 -25.35 1.28
CA PRO A 168 14.43 -24.69 2.29
C PRO A 168 15.93 -24.85 2.02
N ASP A 169 16.65 -23.74 2.08
CA ASP A 169 18.10 -23.66 1.92
C ASP A 169 18.72 -23.33 3.27
N ARG A 170 19.46 -24.29 3.83
CA ARG A 170 20.09 -24.17 5.16
C ARG A 170 21.15 -23.08 5.26
N ASN A 171 21.60 -22.53 4.14
CA ASN A 171 22.53 -21.41 4.13
C ASN A 171 21.83 -20.05 4.22
N LYS A 172 20.49 -20.00 4.16
CA LYS A 172 19.73 -18.75 4.30
C LYS A 172 19.29 -18.55 5.75
N TRP A 173 19.43 -17.31 6.22
CA TRP A 173 19.06 -16.86 7.55
C TRP A 173 18.21 -15.61 7.47
N ALA A 174 17.31 -15.40 8.44
CA ALA A 174 16.54 -14.17 8.54
C ALA A 174 16.53 -13.62 9.97
N LEU A 175 16.78 -12.32 10.08
CA LEU A 175 16.54 -11.53 11.29
C LEU A 175 15.46 -10.49 10.99
N ILE A 176 14.27 -10.71 11.51
CA ILE A 176 13.12 -9.81 11.32
C ILE A 176 12.87 -9.05 12.62
N ILE A 177 12.90 -7.72 12.57
CA ILE A 177 12.65 -6.84 13.70
C ILE A 177 11.46 -5.93 13.36
N GLY A 178 10.40 -6.00 14.15
CA GLY A 178 9.18 -5.22 13.96
C GLY A 178 8.71 -4.60 15.26
N ILE A 179 8.78 -3.28 15.36
CA ILE A 179 8.47 -2.57 16.60
C ILE A 179 7.37 -1.55 16.30
N GLU A 180 6.14 -1.93 16.62
CA GLU A 180 4.95 -1.09 16.49
C GLU A 180 4.65 -0.37 17.80
N ARG A 181 4.73 -1.08 18.93
CA ARG A 181 4.44 -0.53 20.25
C ARG A 181 5.73 -0.31 21.00
N TYR A 182 6.05 0.94 21.31
CA TYR A 182 7.25 1.31 22.07
C TYR A 182 6.93 1.52 23.55
N LYS A 183 7.93 1.30 24.41
CA LYS A 183 7.79 1.55 25.84
C LYS A 183 7.74 3.05 26.17
N LYS A 184 8.45 3.88 25.41
CA LYS A 184 8.74 5.28 25.75
C LYS A 184 8.37 6.31 24.67
N THR A 185 7.77 5.88 23.57
CA THR A 185 7.38 6.80 22.47
C THR A 185 6.12 6.30 21.77
N VAL A 186 5.63 7.10 20.82
CA VAL A 186 4.41 6.83 20.04
C VAL A 186 4.57 5.57 19.20
N SER A 187 3.44 4.97 18.83
CA SER A 187 3.44 3.73 18.05
C SER A 187 3.82 3.97 16.59
N VAL A 188 4.24 2.90 15.89
CA VAL A 188 4.47 2.89 14.44
C VAL A 188 3.47 1.95 13.80
N PRO A 189 2.27 2.44 13.41
CA PRO A 189 1.22 1.60 12.87
C PRO A 189 1.71 0.64 11.78
N TYR A 190 1.27 -0.62 11.89
CA TYR A 190 1.55 -1.73 10.98
C TYR A 190 2.99 -2.27 11.00
N ALA A 191 3.92 -1.74 11.80
CA ALA A 191 5.29 -2.26 11.82
C ALA A 191 5.38 -3.73 12.27
N GLU A 192 4.52 -4.15 13.22
CA GLU A 192 4.43 -5.55 13.62
C GLU A 192 3.90 -6.42 12.47
N ARG A 193 2.86 -5.94 11.79
CA ARG A 193 2.25 -6.65 10.66
C ARG A 193 3.22 -6.78 9.49
N ASP A 194 3.91 -5.70 9.15
CA ASP A 194 4.92 -5.64 8.11
C ASP A 194 6.05 -6.67 8.36
N ALA A 195 6.56 -6.73 9.59
CA ALA A 195 7.55 -7.73 10.00
C ALA A 195 7.02 -9.16 9.85
N ARG A 196 5.79 -9.44 10.28
CA ARG A 196 5.20 -10.78 10.12
C ARG A 196 5.04 -11.17 8.65
N LEU A 197 4.61 -10.24 7.79
CA LEU A 197 4.49 -10.48 6.35
C LEU A 197 5.85 -10.73 5.68
N MET A 198 6.88 -10.01 6.09
CA MET A 198 8.25 -10.26 5.62
C MET A 198 8.76 -11.63 6.04
N ARG A 199 8.60 -12.01 7.32
CA ARG A 199 8.93 -13.35 7.80
C ARG A 199 8.22 -14.43 6.98
N ASP A 200 6.91 -14.29 6.78
CA ASP A 200 6.11 -15.26 6.02
C ASP A 200 6.58 -15.34 4.56
N TYR A 201 6.99 -14.22 3.97
CA TYR A 201 7.54 -14.21 2.63
C TYR A 201 8.87 -14.98 2.54
N LEU A 202 9.81 -14.65 3.43
CA LEU A 202 11.15 -15.24 3.45
C LEU A 202 11.11 -16.76 3.67
N THR A 203 10.28 -17.21 4.62
CA THR A 203 10.16 -18.63 4.98
C THR A 203 9.46 -19.45 3.90
N ASN A 204 8.33 -18.96 3.39
CA ASN A 204 7.52 -19.74 2.46
C ASN A 204 8.00 -19.67 1.00
N TYR A 205 8.67 -18.59 0.59
CA TYR A 205 8.97 -18.32 -0.82
C TYR A 205 10.43 -18.06 -1.12
N LEU A 206 11.20 -17.57 -0.15
CA LEU A 206 12.64 -17.40 -0.35
C LEU A 206 13.45 -18.61 0.12
N GLY A 207 12.79 -19.60 0.71
CA GLY A 207 13.40 -20.83 1.19
C GLY A 207 14.27 -20.62 2.43
N VAL A 208 14.02 -19.57 3.23
CA VAL A 208 14.67 -19.45 4.53
C VAL A 208 14.05 -20.48 5.49
N PRO A 209 14.83 -21.40 6.09
CA PRO A 209 14.28 -22.35 7.05
C PRO A 209 13.72 -21.63 8.29
N GLU A 210 12.65 -22.17 8.86
CA GLU A 210 12.07 -21.67 10.12
C GLU A 210 13.10 -21.69 11.26
N GLU A 211 13.95 -22.73 11.31
CA GLU A 211 15.02 -22.85 12.31
C GLU A 211 16.12 -21.78 12.18
N ASN A 212 16.26 -21.16 11.02
CA ASN A 212 17.20 -20.07 10.74
C ASN A 212 16.52 -18.69 10.75
N THR A 213 15.24 -18.63 11.15
CA THR A 213 14.43 -17.42 11.16
C THR A 213 14.21 -16.92 12.58
N ILE A 214 14.76 -15.74 12.89
CA ILE A 214 14.69 -15.12 14.21
C ILE A 214 13.85 -13.84 14.08
N THR A 215 12.79 -13.74 14.88
CA THR A 215 11.88 -12.58 14.86
C THR A 215 11.84 -11.90 16.23
N LEU A 216 12.12 -10.60 16.27
CA LEU A 216 11.97 -9.76 17.46
C LEU A 216 10.81 -8.78 17.24
N ILE A 217 9.70 -8.99 17.93
CA ILE A 217 8.50 -8.14 17.83
C ILE A 217 8.27 -7.39 19.14
N ASN A 218 8.06 -6.07 19.03
CA ASN A 218 7.76 -5.16 20.13
C ASN A 218 8.69 -5.38 21.33
N ASP A 219 8.16 -5.81 22.47
CA ASP A 219 8.85 -6.00 23.75
C ASP A 219 10.04 -6.96 23.71
N ASN A 220 10.10 -7.83 22.70
CA ASN A 220 11.26 -8.71 22.48
C ASN A 220 12.42 -8.01 21.77
N ALA A 221 12.18 -6.86 21.13
CA ALA A 221 13.19 -6.10 20.38
C ALA A 221 13.86 -5.03 21.25
N THR A 222 14.35 -5.43 22.42
CA THR A 222 15.13 -4.53 23.29
C THR A 222 16.51 -4.27 22.71
N LYS A 223 17.18 -3.19 23.13
CA LYS A 223 18.54 -2.89 22.69
C LYS A 223 19.49 -4.08 22.96
N ALA A 224 19.43 -4.61 24.18
CA ALA A 224 20.28 -5.71 24.60
C ALA A 224 20.05 -6.98 23.76
N GLU A 225 18.80 -7.33 23.48
CA GLU A 225 18.49 -8.52 22.68
C GLU A 225 18.95 -8.38 21.23
N ILE A 226 18.76 -7.21 20.62
CA ILE A 226 19.24 -6.94 19.25
C ILE A 226 20.76 -7.04 19.20
N GLU A 227 21.47 -6.43 20.16
CA GLU A 227 22.93 -6.44 20.20
C GLU A 227 23.49 -7.85 20.46
N VAL A 228 22.96 -8.60 21.43
CA VAL A 228 23.37 -9.98 21.70
C VAL A 228 23.14 -10.86 20.48
N LEU A 229 22.00 -10.69 19.82
CA LEU A 229 21.67 -11.48 18.65
C LEU A 229 22.67 -11.28 17.51
N ILE A 230 23.01 -10.03 17.20
CA ILE A 230 23.90 -9.70 16.09
C ILE A 230 25.38 -9.94 16.45
N LYS A 231 25.83 -9.42 17.59
CA LYS A 231 27.26 -9.38 17.95
C LYS A 231 27.79 -10.72 18.47
N ASP A 232 26.92 -11.58 18.99
CA ASP A 232 27.30 -12.87 19.58
C ASP A 232 26.61 -14.05 18.89
N ARG A 233 25.28 -14.16 18.99
CA ARG A 233 24.57 -15.38 18.59
C ARG A 233 24.67 -15.67 17.09
N LEU A 234 24.37 -14.70 16.22
CA LEU A 234 24.50 -14.89 14.77
C LEU A 234 25.95 -15.11 14.35
N LYS A 235 26.89 -14.42 14.99
CA LYS A 235 28.32 -14.58 14.74
C LYS A 235 28.82 -16.00 15.01
N GLY A 236 28.28 -16.67 16.04
CA GLY A 236 28.62 -18.06 16.36
C GLY A 236 27.87 -19.12 15.54
N LEU A 237 26.74 -18.76 14.93
CA LEU A 237 25.88 -19.71 14.18
C LEU A 237 26.14 -19.72 12.67
N MET A 238 26.53 -18.58 12.09
CA MET A 238 26.65 -18.43 10.64
C MET A 238 28.02 -18.88 10.10
N MET A 239 28.04 -19.21 8.81
CA MET A 239 29.23 -19.62 8.05
C MET A 239 29.46 -18.76 6.79
N GLU A 240 30.67 -18.80 6.22
CA GLU A 240 31.12 -18.08 4.99
C GLU A 240 30.29 -18.34 3.73
N ARG A 241 29.41 -19.33 3.75
CA ARG A 241 28.49 -19.65 2.65
C ARG A 241 27.09 -19.05 2.83
N ASP A 242 26.80 -18.51 4.00
CA ASP A 242 25.44 -18.16 4.41
C ASP A 242 25.04 -16.77 3.89
N THR A 243 23.73 -16.59 3.69
CA THR A 243 23.11 -15.30 3.35
C THR A 243 22.16 -14.90 4.47
N LEU A 244 22.29 -13.67 4.97
CA LEU A 244 21.38 -13.10 5.97
C LEU A 244 20.43 -12.08 5.32
N TYR A 245 19.14 -12.21 5.63
CA TYR A 245 18.12 -11.20 5.36
C TYR A 245 17.74 -10.51 6.67
N LEU A 246 18.18 -9.27 6.84
CA LEU A 246 17.76 -8.42 7.96
C LEU A 246 16.64 -7.50 7.49
N TYR A 247 15.52 -7.53 8.20
CA TYR A 247 14.41 -6.61 7.99
C TYR A 247 14.12 -5.86 9.28
N TYR A 248 14.00 -4.53 9.21
CA TYR A 248 13.64 -3.67 10.33
C TYR A 248 12.46 -2.78 9.96
N SER A 249 11.41 -2.78 10.77
CA SER A 249 10.32 -1.81 10.71
C SER A 249 10.09 -1.17 12.08
N GLY A 250 10.14 0.16 12.12
CA GLY A 250 10.03 0.90 13.38
C GLY A 250 10.52 2.34 13.26
N HIS A 251 10.74 2.97 14.40
CA HIS A 251 11.27 4.33 14.51
C HIS A 251 12.75 4.34 14.20
N GLY A 252 13.15 5.38 13.48
CA GLY A 252 14.50 5.84 13.35
C GLY A 252 14.58 7.24 13.93
N ILE A 253 15.73 7.58 14.49
CA ILE A 253 15.92 8.87 15.12
C ILE A 253 17.30 9.42 14.78
N PRO A 254 17.38 10.69 14.32
CA PRO A 254 18.66 11.33 14.13
C PRO A 254 19.13 11.99 15.43
N ALA A 255 20.41 11.81 15.76
CA ALA A 255 21.07 12.57 16.83
C ALA A 255 22.47 12.96 16.38
N ASP A 256 22.79 14.25 16.47
CA ASP A 256 24.02 14.84 15.91
C ASP A 256 24.27 14.39 14.46
N GLU A 257 23.24 14.51 13.61
CA GLU A 257 23.25 14.06 12.21
C GLU A 257 23.46 12.55 12.00
N THR A 258 23.65 11.76 13.06
CA THR A 258 23.82 10.30 12.98
C THR A 258 22.46 9.62 13.06
N PRO A 259 22.11 8.71 12.13
CA PRO A 259 20.89 7.93 12.20
C PRO A 259 21.01 6.75 13.18
N TYR A 260 20.00 6.57 14.02
CA TYR A 260 19.86 5.46 14.96
C TYR A 260 18.55 4.71 14.72
N LEU A 261 18.56 3.39 14.87
CA LEU A 261 17.36 2.58 15.02
C LEU A 261 16.95 2.57 16.49
N LEU A 262 15.70 2.86 16.80
CA LEU A 262 15.19 2.90 18.17
C LEU A 262 14.66 1.51 18.57
N PRO A 263 15.26 0.84 19.56
CA PRO A 263 14.72 -0.41 20.12
C PRO A 263 13.42 -0.16 20.91
N TYR A 264 12.72 -1.22 21.29
CA TYR A 264 11.48 -1.14 22.05
C TYR A 264 11.58 -0.34 23.35
N ASP A 265 12.67 -0.56 24.08
CA ASP A 265 13.00 0.10 25.35
C ASP A 265 13.85 1.37 25.16
N GLY A 266 14.12 1.73 23.91
CA GLY A 266 14.85 2.91 23.51
C GLY A 266 14.15 4.20 23.94
N ASP A 267 14.96 5.19 24.30
CA ASP A 267 14.51 6.52 24.70
C ASP A 267 14.82 7.51 23.58
N ALA A 268 13.77 8.05 22.95
CA ALA A 268 13.91 8.99 21.86
C ALA A 268 14.60 10.31 22.29
N GLU A 269 14.58 10.66 23.58
CA GLU A 269 15.30 11.84 24.08
C GLU A 269 16.79 11.55 24.35
N SER A 270 17.17 10.27 24.48
CA SER A 270 18.54 9.83 24.74
C SER A 270 19.03 8.75 23.74
N PRO A 271 18.95 8.99 22.42
CA PRO A 271 19.23 7.97 21.41
C PRO A 271 20.69 7.52 21.38
N LYS A 272 21.65 8.39 21.69
CA LYS A 272 23.08 8.04 21.73
C LYS A 272 23.41 6.92 22.74
N ILE A 273 22.58 6.78 23.78
CA ILE A 273 22.78 5.80 24.85
C ILE A 273 21.88 4.58 24.61
N THR A 274 20.64 4.82 24.21
CA THR A 274 19.55 3.82 24.25
C THR A 274 19.15 3.29 22.87
N ALA A 275 19.63 3.89 21.78
CA ALA A 275 19.38 3.46 20.41
C ALA A 275 20.60 2.79 19.78
N TYR A 276 20.43 2.18 18.60
CA TYR A 276 21.49 1.49 17.87
C TYR A 276 21.91 2.33 16.66
N PRO A 277 23.15 2.88 16.63
CA PRO A 277 23.64 3.60 15.46
C PRO A 277 23.61 2.74 14.19
N VAL A 278 23.07 3.25 13.08
CA VAL A 278 22.96 2.48 11.82
C VAL A 278 24.33 2.12 11.25
N GLU A 279 25.33 3.00 11.40
CA GLU A 279 26.70 2.70 10.96
C GLU A 279 27.34 1.59 11.78
N ASP A 280 27.05 1.51 13.08
CA ASP A 280 27.55 0.44 13.92
C ASP A 280 26.82 -0.87 13.61
N LEU A 281 25.51 -0.83 13.33
CA LEU A 281 24.79 -1.99 12.79
C LEU A 281 25.48 -2.52 11.54
N TYR A 282 25.83 -1.66 10.57
CA TYR A 282 26.51 -2.10 9.36
C TYR A 282 27.90 -2.70 9.64
N LYS A 283 28.68 -2.12 10.56
CA LYS A 283 29.97 -2.70 10.98
C LYS A 283 29.78 -4.06 11.64
N ASP A 284 28.81 -4.19 12.53
CA ASP A 284 28.54 -5.44 13.25
C ASP A 284 28.07 -6.54 12.28
N LEU A 285 27.22 -6.20 11.30
CA LEU A 285 26.82 -7.12 10.23
C LEU A 285 28.00 -7.49 9.31
N ASP A 286 28.93 -6.56 9.06
CA ASP A 286 30.16 -6.83 8.30
C ASP A 286 31.13 -7.78 9.04
N LEU A 287 30.99 -7.92 10.37
CA LEU A 287 31.78 -8.87 11.15
C LEU A 287 31.20 -10.28 11.21
N LEU A 288 29.97 -10.49 10.71
CA LEU A 288 29.37 -11.82 10.63
C LEU A 288 30.09 -12.67 9.58
N PRO A 289 30.26 -13.99 9.79
CA PRO A 289 30.82 -14.87 8.77
C PRO A 289 30.01 -14.98 7.47
N ALA A 290 28.90 -14.25 7.27
CA ALA A 290 28.04 -14.41 6.10
C ALA A 290 28.76 -14.05 4.78
N LYS A 291 28.40 -14.75 3.69
CA LYS A 291 28.78 -14.38 2.32
C LYS A 291 28.22 -13.01 1.95
N GLU A 292 26.93 -12.81 2.22
CA GLU A 292 26.14 -11.63 1.84
C GLU A 292 25.08 -11.33 2.91
N VAL A 293 24.81 -10.05 3.14
CA VAL A 293 23.79 -9.58 4.08
C VAL A 293 22.90 -8.56 3.39
N PHE A 294 21.63 -8.88 3.19
CA PHE A 294 20.62 -7.96 2.68
C PHE A 294 19.90 -7.28 3.85
N VAL A 295 19.85 -5.95 3.85
CA VAL A 295 19.24 -5.14 4.90
C VAL A 295 18.09 -4.32 4.31
N PHE A 296 16.89 -4.45 4.87
CA PHE A 296 15.72 -3.66 4.49
C PHE A 296 15.21 -2.87 5.68
N MET A 297 15.24 -1.54 5.59
CA MET A 297 14.85 -0.65 6.68
C MET A 297 13.61 0.17 6.31
N ASP A 298 12.46 -0.22 6.87
CA ASP A 298 11.23 0.56 6.85
C ASP A 298 11.17 1.50 8.06
N THR A 299 11.93 2.59 7.96
CA THR A 299 12.14 3.54 9.05
C THR A 299 12.22 4.98 8.55
N CYS A 300 11.74 5.92 9.35
CA CYS A 300 11.94 7.35 9.15
C CYS A 300 13.18 7.80 9.94
N PHE A 301 14.11 8.52 9.34
CA PHE A 301 15.16 9.23 10.11
C PHE A 301 14.85 10.73 10.27
N SER A 302 13.64 11.17 9.96
CA SER A 302 13.24 12.58 10.02
C SER A 302 12.94 13.11 11.44
N GLY A 303 13.00 12.26 12.47
CA GLY A 303 12.56 12.57 13.83
C GLY A 303 11.04 12.72 13.99
N ARG A 304 10.28 12.27 13.00
CA ARG A 304 8.80 12.33 12.94
C ARG A 304 8.20 10.96 12.68
N SER A 305 7.08 10.67 13.33
CA SER A 305 6.24 9.53 12.99
C SER A 305 5.58 9.78 11.65
N GLY A 306 5.95 8.97 10.65
CA GLY A 306 5.38 9.03 9.30
C GLY A 306 4.15 8.16 9.12
N ARG A 307 3.70 7.44 10.16
CA ARG A 307 2.65 6.42 10.02
C ARG A 307 1.29 6.81 10.60
N GLU A 308 1.10 8.10 10.89
CA GLU A 308 -0.13 8.66 11.44
C GLU A 308 -0.71 9.78 10.54
N GLU A 309 -1.99 10.09 10.75
CA GLU A 309 -2.70 11.16 10.01
C GLU A 309 -2.16 12.55 10.35
N ARG A 310 -1.73 12.75 11.60
CA ARG A 310 -0.96 13.93 12.03
C ARG A 310 0.48 13.49 12.23
N GLU A 311 1.40 14.29 11.73
CA GLU A 311 2.83 14.02 11.87
C GLU A 311 3.25 14.34 13.31
N GLU A 312 3.32 13.32 14.17
CA GLU A 312 3.78 13.48 15.54
C GLU A 312 5.30 13.50 15.63
N LEU A 313 5.82 14.36 16.49
CA LEU A 313 7.26 14.41 16.79
C LEU A 313 7.60 13.25 17.71
N ILE A 314 8.63 12.49 17.35
CA ILE A 314 9.11 11.36 18.16
C ILE A 314 9.87 11.89 19.39
N VAL A 315 10.43 13.10 19.29
CA VAL A 315 11.16 13.82 20.35
C VAL A 315 10.36 15.05 20.77
N ALA A 316 10.05 15.17 22.06
CA ALA A 316 9.33 16.31 22.60
C ALA A 316 10.12 17.62 22.36
N GLY A 317 9.46 18.62 21.74
CA GLY A 317 10.05 19.94 21.49
C GLY A 317 10.99 20.03 20.27
N ALA A 318 11.23 18.94 19.54
CA ALA A 318 12.02 18.98 18.30
C ALA A 318 11.31 19.78 17.20
N ARG A 319 12.07 20.49 16.34
CA ARG A 319 11.51 21.24 15.21
C ARG A 319 11.65 20.42 13.91
N PRO A 320 10.54 20.07 13.23
CA PRO A 320 10.51 19.24 12.01
C PRO A 320 11.50 19.59 10.89
N GLY A 321 11.86 20.86 10.75
CA GLY A 321 12.68 21.37 9.65
C GLY A 321 14.18 21.54 9.97
N ILE A 322 14.63 21.19 11.18
CA ILE A 322 16.02 21.46 11.63
C ILE A 322 16.85 20.17 11.75
N LEU A 323 16.20 19.01 11.80
CA LEU A 323 16.87 17.73 11.94
C LEU A 323 17.53 17.35 10.61
N LYS A 324 18.84 17.59 10.52
CA LYS A 324 19.69 17.04 9.46
C LYS A 324 20.06 15.61 9.80
N VAL A 325 20.11 14.77 8.77
CA VAL A 325 20.60 13.41 8.85
C VAL A 325 21.65 13.25 7.79
N ARG A 326 22.82 12.77 8.18
CA ARG A 326 23.86 12.34 7.25
C ARG A 326 23.50 10.94 6.77
N ASP A 327 23.70 10.68 5.49
CA ASP A 327 23.59 9.32 4.97
C ASP A 327 24.62 8.43 5.68
N PRO A 328 24.20 7.28 6.26
CA PRO A 328 25.09 6.40 6.98
C PRO A 328 26.10 5.80 6.01
N LEU A 329 27.37 5.78 6.42
CA LEU A 329 28.45 5.25 5.61
C LEU A 329 28.42 3.72 5.65
N LEU A 330 28.22 3.10 4.48
CA LEU A 330 28.27 1.66 4.31
C LEU A 330 29.60 1.28 3.64
N LEU A 331 30.60 0.87 4.43
CA LEU A 331 31.94 0.49 3.94
C LEU A 331 32.13 -1.02 3.70
N SER A 332 31.06 -1.80 3.76
CA SER A 332 31.11 -3.24 3.57
C SER A 332 31.09 -3.64 2.09
N LYS A 333 31.76 -4.75 1.78
CA LYS A 333 31.69 -5.41 0.47
C LYS A 333 30.61 -6.51 0.38
N LYS A 334 29.98 -6.86 1.50
CA LYS A 334 28.98 -7.94 1.60
C LYS A 334 27.61 -7.49 2.13
N VAL A 335 27.53 -6.37 2.85
CA VAL A 335 26.27 -5.79 3.32
C VAL A 335 25.68 -4.91 2.22
N ILE A 336 24.43 -5.17 1.87
CA ILE A 336 23.65 -4.47 0.84
C ILE A 336 22.37 -3.97 1.50
N ALA A 337 22.20 -2.66 1.58
CA ALA A 337 21.12 -2.06 2.36
C ALA A 337 20.17 -1.24 1.49
N MET A 338 18.87 -1.42 1.71
CA MET A 338 17.81 -0.57 1.20
C MET A 338 17.08 0.12 2.36
N ALA A 339 16.82 1.41 2.22
CA ALA A 339 16.02 2.19 3.17
C ALA A 339 14.77 2.77 2.51
N ALA A 340 13.71 2.90 3.29
CA ALA A 340 12.40 3.36 2.83
C ALA A 340 12.35 4.82 2.36
N ALA A 341 13.32 5.66 2.74
CA ALA A 341 13.30 7.10 2.51
C ALA A 341 14.72 7.69 2.45
N LYS A 342 14.90 8.76 1.67
CA LYS A 342 16.15 9.57 1.60
C LYS A 342 16.17 10.64 2.69
N GLY A 343 17.32 10.85 3.33
CA GLY A 343 17.57 11.98 4.23
C GLY A 343 16.46 12.16 5.28
N ASN A 344 15.76 13.30 5.22
CA ASN A 344 14.66 13.66 6.14
C ASN A 344 13.25 13.33 5.62
N GLN A 345 13.12 12.54 4.56
CA GLN A 345 11.82 12.09 4.06
C GLN A 345 11.14 11.13 5.06
N LEU A 346 9.82 11.10 5.03
CA LEU A 346 9.03 10.18 5.85
C LEU A 346 8.91 8.81 5.17
N SER A 347 8.95 7.75 5.98
CA SER A 347 8.35 6.46 5.63
C SER A 347 6.86 6.48 5.97
N ASN A 348 6.02 6.46 4.93
CA ASN A 348 4.57 6.61 5.06
C ASN A 348 3.87 5.28 5.33
N TYR A 349 2.64 5.37 5.86
CA TYR A 349 1.68 4.27 5.90
C TYR A 349 0.95 4.12 4.56
N TYR A 350 0.37 2.95 4.33
CA TYR A 350 -0.61 2.69 3.27
C TYR A 350 -1.90 2.17 3.92
N LYS A 351 -2.80 3.09 4.25
CA LYS A 351 -3.98 2.83 5.11
C LYS A 351 -4.87 1.71 4.59
N GLU A 352 -5.19 1.77 3.31
CA GLU A 352 -6.08 0.84 2.63
C GLU A 352 -5.48 -0.58 2.60
N LYS A 353 -4.15 -0.69 2.68
CA LYS A 353 -3.41 -1.96 2.71
C LYS A 353 -2.98 -2.39 4.11
N GLN A 354 -3.15 -1.52 5.11
CA GLN A 354 -2.76 -1.75 6.50
C GLN A 354 -1.29 -2.17 6.64
N GLN A 355 -0.41 -1.44 5.96
CA GLN A 355 1.04 -1.70 5.89
C GLN A 355 1.84 -0.40 5.81
N GLY A 356 3.16 -0.48 5.98
CA GLY A 356 4.10 0.54 5.51
C GLY A 356 4.11 0.62 3.98
N LEU A 357 4.15 1.84 3.43
CA LEU A 357 4.14 2.05 1.98
C LEU A 357 5.36 1.40 1.32
N PHE A 358 6.54 1.53 1.93
CA PHE A 358 7.75 0.88 1.46
C PHE A 358 7.63 -0.65 1.55
N THR A 359 7.26 -1.20 2.71
CA THR A 359 7.15 -2.66 2.87
C THR A 359 6.13 -3.28 1.92
N TYR A 360 5.00 -2.62 1.68
CA TYR A 360 4.00 -3.07 0.71
C TYR A 360 4.64 -3.27 -0.67
N TYR A 361 5.30 -2.25 -1.21
CA TYR A 361 5.91 -2.34 -2.53
C TYR A 361 7.19 -3.20 -2.55
N LEU A 362 7.96 -3.24 -1.47
CA LEU A 362 9.11 -4.14 -1.34
C LEU A 362 8.68 -5.60 -1.52
N LEU A 363 7.65 -6.03 -0.79
CA LEU A 363 7.14 -7.39 -0.88
C LEU A 363 6.53 -7.68 -2.27
N ARG A 364 5.85 -6.71 -2.90
CA ARG A 364 5.39 -6.86 -4.30
C ARG A 364 6.52 -7.06 -5.28
N GLY A 365 7.59 -6.27 -5.12
CA GLY A 365 8.78 -6.35 -5.97
C GLY A 365 9.46 -7.70 -5.83
N MET A 366 9.73 -8.13 -4.59
CA MET A 366 10.33 -9.43 -4.29
C MET A 366 9.50 -10.59 -4.85
N ALA A 367 8.17 -10.50 -4.74
CA ALA A 367 7.24 -11.52 -5.22
C ALA A 367 7.09 -11.56 -6.76
N GLY A 368 7.84 -10.75 -7.52
CA GLY A 368 7.91 -10.83 -8.97
C GLY A 368 7.67 -9.52 -9.70
N SER A 369 7.08 -8.50 -9.05
CA SER A 369 6.75 -7.24 -9.75
C SER A 369 8.00 -6.44 -10.14
N ALA A 370 9.15 -6.75 -9.54
CA ALA A 370 10.43 -6.16 -9.90
C ALA A 370 11.17 -6.90 -11.04
N ASP A 371 10.62 -7.99 -11.60
CA ASP A 371 11.19 -8.69 -12.77
C ASP A 371 10.96 -7.88 -14.05
N THR A 372 11.61 -6.72 -14.13
CA THR A 372 11.37 -5.77 -15.22
C THR A 372 11.97 -6.24 -16.55
N ASN A 373 12.98 -7.11 -16.50
CA ASN A 373 13.64 -7.65 -17.68
C ASN A 373 13.05 -9.02 -18.14
N GLY A 374 12.25 -9.67 -17.30
CA GLY A 374 11.57 -10.93 -17.61
C GLY A 374 12.49 -12.16 -17.57
N ASP A 375 13.66 -12.09 -16.94
CA ASP A 375 14.65 -13.18 -16.85
C ASP A 375 14.30 -14.22 -15.77
N GLY A 376 13.24 -13.95 -15.00
CA GLY A 376 12.79 -14.84 -13.95
C GLY A 376 13.59 -14.71 -12.65
N LYS A 377 14.32 -13.63 -12.45
CA LYS A 377 15.06 -13.30 -11.22
C LYS A 377 14.75 -11.87 -10.80
N ILE A 378 14.82 -11.62 -9.50
CA ILE A 378 14.78 -10.28 -8.94
C ILE A 378 16.19 -9.89 -8.54
N GLN A 379 16.82 -9.01 -9.31
CA GLN A 379 18.10 -8.42 -8.93
C GLN A 379 17.88 -7.27 -7.94
N ILE A 380 18.85 -7.02 -7.06
CA ILE A 380 18.71 -5.95 -6.05
C ILE A 380 18.50 -4.57 -6.69
N ARG A 381 19.12 -4.32 -7.85
CA ARG A 381 18.93 -3.07 -8.60
C ARG A 381 17.52 -2.94 -9.15
N GLU A 382 16.95 -4.03 -9.67
CA GLU A 382 15.57 -4.02 -10.18
C GLU A 382 14.58 -3.81 -9.05
N LEU A 383 14.80 -4.48 -7.90
CA LEU A 383 14.00 -4.26 -6.71
C LEU A 383 14.08 -2.83 -6.20
N ALA A 384 15.28 -2.25 -6.17
CA ALA A 384 15.49 -0.86 -5.77
C ALA A 384 14.82 0.13 -6.73
N GLN A 385 14.92 -0.10 -8.05
CA GLN A 385 14.28 0.73 -9.06
C GLN A 385 12.75 0.65 -8.94
N TYR A 386 12.20 -0.57 -8.94
CA TYR A 386 10.76 -0.81 -8.80
C TYR A 386 10.19 -0.15 -7.53
N THR A 387 10.84 -0.38 -6.37
CA THR A 387 10.39 0.21 -5.11
C THR A 387 10.48 1.73 -5.13
N ALA A 388 11.54 2.32 -5.69
CA ALA A 388 11.67 3.76 -5.81
C ALA A 388 10.55 4.38 -6.69
N GLU A 389 10.26 3.77 -7.83
CA GLU A 389 9.24 4.23 -8.77
C GLU A 389 7.83 4.14 -8.17
N GLU A 390 7.46 2.97 -7.64
CA GLU A 390 6.12 2.71 -7.12
C GLU A 390 5.84 3.47 -5.82
N VAL A 391 6.79 3.47 -4.87
CA VAL A 391 6.63 4.19 -3.60
C VAL A 391 6.58 5.69 -3.87
N GLY A 392 7.44 6.23 -4.74
CA GLY A 392 7.43 7.64 -5.08
C GLY A 392 6.13 8.07 -5.79
N ALA A 393 5.63 7.24 -6.72
CA ALA A 393 4.35 7.49 -7.39
C ALA A 393 3.18 7.43 -6.40
N ALA A 394 3.12 6.39 -5.55
CA ALA A 394 2.07 6.22 -4.57
C ALA A 394 2.08 7.32 -3.50
N SER A 395 3.26 7.70 -2.98
CA SER A 395 3.36 8.75 -1.96
C SER A 395 2.84 10.09 -2.51
N ARG A 396 3.15 10.42 -3.77
CA ARG A 396 2.64 11.63 -4.42
C ARG A 396 1.12 11.60 -4.61
N ARG A 397 0.56 10.46 -5.00
CA ARG A 397 -0.91 10.32 -5.20
C ARG A 397 -1.67 10.37 -3.88
N LEU A 398 -1.16 9.73 -2.84
CA LEU A 398 -1.84 9.59 -1.55
C LEU A 398 -1.65 10.83 -0.65
N PHE A 399 -0.47 11.46 -0.70
CA PHE A 399 -0.10 12.50 0.26
C PHE A 399 0.38 13.82 -0.37
N GLY A 400 0.44 13.91 -1.71
CA GLY A 400 0.96 15.09 -2.39
C GLY A 400 2.47 15.27 -2.25
N LEU A 401 2.95 16.50 -2.46
CA LEU A 401 4.40 16.81 -2.46
C LEU A 401 5.00 16.97 -1.05
N SER A 402 4.19 17.10 -0.01
CA SER A 402 4.65 17.35 1.37
C SER A 402 5.19 16.10 2.07
N ARG A 403 4.79 14.90 1.64
CA ARG A 403 5.20 13.62 2.23
C ARG A 403 5.78 12.67 1.19
N GLN A 404 6.60 13.22 0.29
CA GLN A 404 7.33 12.41 -0.67
C GLN A 404 8.20 11.38 0.03
N GLN A 405 8.20 10.17 -0.51
CA GLN A 405 9.00 9.07 -0.04
C GLN A 405 9.71 8.44 -1.23
N ASN A 406 11.04 8.45 -1.20
CA ASN A 406 11.86 7.83 -2.23
C ASN A 406 12.79 6.83 -1.56
N PRO A 407 12.50 5.52 -1.66
CA PRO A 407 13.40 4.47 -1.25
C PRO A 407 14.79 4.59 -1.90
N VAL A 408 15.80 4.05 -1.22
CA VAL A 408 17.18 4.03 -1.69
C VAL A 408 17.84 2.69 -1.51
N LEU A 409 18.65 2.34 -2.49
CA LEU A 409 19.77 1.40 -2.32
C LEU A 409 20.99 2.20 -1.86
N MET A 410 21.57 1.80 -0.73
CA MET A 410 22.74 2.47 -0.16
C MET A 410 23.98 2.22 -1.01
N PRO A 411 24.78 3.27 -1.30
CA PRO A 411 26.02 3.11 -2.06
C PRO A 411 27.00 2.24 -1.26
N THR A 412 27.71 1.36 -1.96
CA THR A 412 28.80 0.54 -1.39
C THR A 412 30.13 0.89 -2.08
N PRO A 413 31.29 0.61 -1.46
CA PRO A 413 32.60 1.00 -2.02
C PRO A 413 32.99 0.26 -3.30
N LEU A 414 32.26 -0.79 -3.68
CA LEU A 414 32.44 -1.52 -4.92
C LEU A 414 31.20 -1.29 -5.79
N GLY A 415 31.31 -0.46 -6.82
CA GLY A 415 30.23 -0.12 -7.75
C GLY A 415 29.71 -1.28 -8.63
N GLU A 416 29.84 -2.55 -8.22
CA GLU A 416 29.60 -3.73 -9.08
C GLU A 416 29.01 -4.94 -8.33
N ARG A 417 27.95 -4.73 -7.54
CA ARG A 417 27.09 -5.84 -7.04
C ARG A 417 25.62 -5.69 -7.44
N ASP A 418 25.40 -4.92 -8.50
CA ASP A 418 24.10 -4.57 -9.04
C ASP A 418 23.29 -5.75 -9.57
N GLY A 419 23.99 -6.79 -10.04
CA GLY A 419 23.40 -8.00 -10.59
C GLY A 419 23.14 -9.12 -9.57
N LEU A 420 23.28 -8.85 -8.26
CA LEU A 420 22.97 -9.85 -7.25
C LEU A 420 21.48 -10.13 -7.24
N SER A 421 21.12 -11.38 -7.55
CA SER A 421 19.77 -11.88 -7.40
C SER A 421 19.45 -12.06 -5.92
N ILE A 422 18.34 -11.46 -5.50
CA ILE A 422 17.81 -11.61 -4.15
C ILE A 422 16.75 -12.70 -4.07
N ALA A 423 16.03 -12.94 -5.17
CA ALA A 423 14.97 -13.92 -5.30
C ALA A 423 14.91 -14.43 -6.76
N ASP A 424 14.43 -15.65 -6.93
CA ASP A 424 13.98 -16.14 -8.23
C ASP A 424 12.47 -15.88 -8.36
N VAL A 425 12.04 -15.44 -9.53
CA VAL A 425 10.64 -15.24 -9.90
C VAL A 425 10.12 -16.58 -10.37
N LEU A 426 9.35 -17.22 -9.52
CA LEU A 426 8.87 -18.55 -9.81
C LEU A 426 7.51 -18.42 -10.50
N ARG A 427 7.51 -18.76 -11.79
CA ARG A 427 6.35 -18.69 -12.69
C ARG A 427 5.48 -19.93 -12.58
#